data_AF-Q70PA2-F1
#
_entry.id   AF-Q70PA2-F1
#
_cell.length_a   1.000
_cell.length_b   1.000
_cell.length_c   1.000
_cell.angle_alpha   90.00
_cell.angle_beta   90.00
_cell.angle_gamma   90.00
#
_symmetry.space_group_name_H-M   'P 1'
#
loop_
_entity.id
_entity.type
_entity.pdbx_description
1 polymer ?
#
loop_
_entity_poly.entity_id
_entity_poly.type
_entity_poly.pdbx_seq_one_letter_code
_entity_poly.pdbx_strand_id
1 'polypeptide(L)'
;MISVVIPARDEVRSIEGVVRRVRAALAHEAHEILVVDDGSRDGTGAVAREAGARVLTSNGGGYGAAIKAGAREARGEWLGIIDADGTYPEAALPGLLNAVRAGARQAIGARPRSGPGESFARSAVKALFRCAVRWGGGFEAPDLNSGLRVLRTADLLSLAPLLPDRFSLTTTLTLALAAAGDPIVFQPIDYHARQGRSKWRPVRDTWRMGRTVARGIGWLRAGRAPEPRGTG
;
A
#
# COMPACT_ATOMS: atom_id res chain seq x y z
N MET A 1 -12.53 -1.11 12.90
CA MET A 1 -11.84 0.21 12.82
C MET A 1 -10.78 0.15 11.74
N ILE A 2 -10.55 1.25 11.01
CA ILE A 2 -9.47 1.41 10.02
C ILE A 2 -8.40 2.39 10.53
N SER A 3 -7.13 2.04 10.40
CA SER A 3 -5.99 2.95 10.60
C SER A 3 -5.47 3.39 9.24
N VAL A 4 -5.43 4.69 8.98
CA VAL A 4 -4.89 5.24 7.73
C VAL A 4 -3.47 5.72 7.96
N VAL A 5 -2.49 5.09 7.33
CA VAL A 5 -1.08 5.44 7.39
C VAL A 5 -0.72 6.33 6.20
N ILE A 6 -0.15 7.49 6.51
CA ILE A 6 0.26 8.53 5.57
C ILE A 6 1.78 8.75 5.74
N PRO A 7 2.65 8.11 4.95
CA PRO A 7 4.07 8.45 4.94
C PRO A 7 4.25 9.85 4.35
N ALA A 8 4.95 10.73 5.06
CA ALA A 8 5.13 12.12 4.68
C ALA A 8 6.60 12.54 4.82
N ARG A 9 7.09 13.35 3.88
CA ARG A 9 8.40 13.99 3.96
C ARG A 9 8.42 15.28 3.15
N ASP A 10 8.55 16.40 3.83
CA ASP A 10 8.53 17.74 3.24
C ASP A 10 7.24 18.01 2.42
N GLU A 11 6.08 17.73 3.03
CA GLU A 11 4.73 17.79 2.45
C GLU A 11 3.81 18.79 3.19
N VAL A 12 4.37 19.87 3.76
CA VAL A 12 3.62 20.83 4.61
C VAL A 12 2.42 21.45 3.87
N ARG A 13 2.51 21.62 2.56
CA ARG A 13 1.49 22.29 1.73
C ARG A 13 0.26 21.42 1.47
N SER A 14 0.39 20.10 1.52
CA SER A 14 -0.61 19.12 1.10
C SER A 14 -1.20 18.38 2.30
N ILE A 15 -0.40 18.13 3.34
CA ILE A 15 -0.73 17.20 4.43
C ILE A 15 -2.00 17.58 5.20
N GLU A 16 -2.24 18.87 5.47
CA GLU A 16 -3.45 19.33 6.16
C GLU A 16 -4.71 18.93 5.38
N GLY A 17 -4.70 19.22 4.06
CA GLY A 17 -5.79 18.90 3.17
C GLY A 17 -6.04 17.40 3.08
N VAL A 18 -4.98 16.60 2.97
CA VAL A 18 -5.07 15.12 2.95
C VAL A 18 -5.71 14.63 4.24
N VAL A 19 -5.21 15.02 5.42
CA VAL A 19 -5.75 14.59 6.71
C VAL A 19 -7.24 14.95 6.82
N ARG A 20 -7.62 16.19 6.47
CA ARG A 20 -9.03 16.62 6.50
C ARG A 20 -9.91 15.81 5.54
N ARG A 21 -9.45 15.53 4.31
CA ARG A 21 -10.21 14.74 3.34
C ARG A 21 -10.34 13.27 3.76
N VAL A 22 -9.31 12.67 4.37
CA VAL A 22 -9.41 11.32 4.95
C VAL A 22 -10.46 11.29 6.07
N ARG A 23 -10.44 12.26 7.00
CA ARG A 23 -11.44 12.34 8.07
C ARG A 23 -12.86 12.47 7.53
N ALA A 24 -13.05 13.33 6.52
CA ALA A 24 -14.35 13.50 5.87
C ALA A 24 -14.81 12.21 5.17
N ALA A 25 -13.93 11.56 4.41
CA ALA A 25 -14.24 10.31 3.72
C ALA A 25 -14.64 9.18 4.67
N LEU A 26 -14.04 9.14 5.87
CA LEU A 26 -14.28 8.11 6.89
C LEU A 26 -15.17 8.59 8.05
N ALA A 27 -15.94 9.67 7.87
CA ALA A 27 -16.74 10.27 8.95
C ALA A 27 -17.75 9.30 9.60
N HIS A 28 -18.21 8.29 8.84
CA HIS A 28 -19.13 7.25 9.31
C HIS A 28 -18.44 5.94 9.71
N GLU A 29 -17.11 5.92 9.73
CA GLU A 29 -16.31 4.76 10.08
C GLU A 29 -15.48 5.07 11.33
N ALA A 30 -15.36 4.09 12.23
CA ALA A 30 -14.36 4.19 13.29
C ALA A 30 -12.97 4.19 12.65
N HIS A 31 -12.23 5.29 12.79
CA HIS A 31 -10.95 5.49 12.14
C HIS A 31 -9.92 6.21 13.01
N GLU A 32 -8.65 6.00 12.69
CA GLU A 32 -7.55 6.84 13.13
C GLU A 32 -6.62 7.16 11.95
N ILE A 33 -5.89 8.27 12.04
CA ILE A 33 -4.95 8.70 11.01
C ILE A 33 -3.57 8.77 11.64
N LEU A 34 -2.62 8.03 11.07
CA LEU A 34 -1.22 8.03 11.44
C LEU A 34 -0.40 8.69 10.34
N VAL A 35 0.13 9.87 10.59
CA VAL A 35 1.13 10.49 9.71
C VAL A 35 2.51 10.08 10.19
N VAL A 36 3.29 9.47 9.31
CA VAL A 36 4.67 9.07 9.60
C VAL A 36 5.60 10.07 8.94
N ASP A 37 6.08 11.03 9.73
CA ASP A 37 7.00 12.09 9.30
C ASP A 37 8.42 11.52 9.22
N ASP A 38 8.89 11.26 7.99
CA ASP A 38 10.18 10.64 7.70
C ASP A 38 11.32 11.67 7.58
N GLY A 39 11.40 12.56 8.57
CA GLY A 39 12.47 13.55 8.72
C GLY A 39 12.24 14.83 7.92
N SER A 40 11.01 15.36 7.94
CA SER A 40 10.69 16.65 7.30
C SER A 40 11.39 17.83 7.99
N ARG A 41 11.65 18.89 7.22
CA ARG A 41 12.28 20.14 7.70
C ARG A 41 11.38 21.36 7.54
N ASP A 42 10.16 21.17 7.04
CA ASP A 42 9.22 22.21 6.64
C ASP A 42 8.02 22.36 7.59
N GLY A 43 7.99 21.62 8.70
CA GLY A 43 6.88 21.62 9.66
C GLY A 43 5.73 20.66 9.33
N THR A 44 5.88 19.76 8.35
CA THR A 44 4.88 18.73 7.97
C THR A 44 4.25 18.03 9.18
N GLY A 45 5.05 17.52 10.12
CA GLY A 45 4.54 16.83 11.30
C GLY A 45 3.77 17.73 12.29
N ALA A 46 4.04 19.04 12.34
CA ALA A 46 3.27 19.96 13.18
C ALA A 46 1.88 20.18 12.58
N VAL A 47 1.83 20.53 11.28
CA VAL A 47 0.59 20.75 10.53
C VAL A 47 -0.29 19.49 10.51
N ALA A 48 0.30 18.30 10.36
CA ALA A 48 -0.42 17.04 10.45
C ALA A 48 -1.12 16.83 11.81
N ARG A 49 -0.44 17.18 12.91
CA ARG A 49 -0.97 17.04 14.26
C ARG A 49 -2.12 18.01 14.51
N GLU A 50 -1.97 19.26 14.05
CA GLU A 50 -3.02 20.29 14.13
C GLU A 50 -4.28 19.90 13.32
N ALA A 51 -4.10 19.23 12.18
CA ALA A 51 -5.20 18.68 11.38
C ALA A 51 -5.92 17.49 12.06
N GLY A 52 -5.38 16.98 13.17
CA GLY A 52 -5.96 15.90 13.96
C GLY A 52 -5.42 14.50 13.67
N ALA A 53 -4.24 14.39 13.03
CA ALA A 53 -3.56 13.11 12.90
C ALA A 53 -2.68 12.78 14.11
N ARG A 54 -2.51 11.49 14.41
CA ARG A 54 -1.42 11.02 15.29
C ARG A 54 -0.14 11.01 14.47
N VAL A 55 0.89 11.70 14.94
CA VAL A 55 2.15 11.84 14.19
C VAL A 55 3.24 10.98 14.82
N LEU A 56 3.87 10.16 13.99
CA LEU A 56 5.03 9.35 14.33
C LEU A 56 6.26 9.92 13.61
N THR A 57 7.36 10.11 14.33
CA THR A 57 8.61 10.62 13.74
C THR A 57 9.53 9.47 13.37
N SER A 58 10.12 9.53 12.18
CA SER A 58 11.11 8.59 11.66
C SER A 58 12.34 9.34 11.15
N ASN A 59 13.51 8.71 11.24
CA ASN A 59 14.80 9.31 10.87
C ASN A 59 15.20 8.99 9.42
N GLY A 60 14.31 9.16 8.45
CA GLY A 60 14.63 9.03 7.02
C GLY A 60 14.81 7.58 6.54
N GLY A 61 14.00 6.65 7.06
CA GLY A 61 14.03 5.23 6.68
C GLY A 61 13.48 4.95 5.28
N GLY A 62 12.77 5.90 4.68
CA GLY A 62 12.13 5.80 3.37
C GLY A 62 10.68 5.32 3.44
N TYR A 63 10.00 5.43 2.28
CA TYR A 63 8.57 5.20 2.14
C TYR A 63 8.07 3.86 2.72
N GLY A 64 8.78 2.76 2.47
CA GLY A 64 8.38 1.45 2.98
C GLY A 64 8.63 1.29 4.48
N ALA A 65 9.72 1.85 5.01
CA ALA A 65 9.98 1.88 6.44
C ALA A 65 8.90 2.68 7.18
N ALA A 66 8.50 3.82 6.63
CA ALA A 66 7.42 4.65 7.18
C ALA A 66 6.09 3.90 7.25
N ILE A 67 5.69 3.19 6.18
CA ILE A 67 4.49 2.34 6.18
C ILE A 67 4.59 1.25 7.25
N LYS A 68 5.73 0.56 7.35
CA LYS A 68 5.92 -0.50 8.35
C LYS A 68 5.88 0.04 9.78
N ALA A 69 6.44 1.22 10.03
CA ALA A 69 6.35 1.88 11.32
C ALA A 69 4.90 2.24 11.66
N GLY A 70 4.19 2.89 10.73
CA GLY A 70 2.77 3.23 10.91
C GLY A 70 1.89 2.01 11.14
N ALA A 71 2.15 0.90 10.43
CA ALA A 71 1.40 -0.35 10.60
C ALA A 71 1.65 -1.03 11.96
N ARG A 72 2.83 -0.88 12.57
CA ARG A 72 3.10 -1.41 13.92
C ARG A 72 2.35 -0.64 15.00
N GLU A 73 2.17 0.66 14.78
CA GLU A 73 1.47 1.56 15.69
C GLU A 73 -0.04 1.66 15.38
N ALA A 74 -0.51 0.99 14.33
CA ALA A 74 -1.90 0.96 13.93
C ALA A 74 -2.73 0.09 14.90
N ARG A 75 -3.86 0.64 15.34
CA ARG A 75 -4.81 0.00 16.25
C ARG A 75 -6.00 -0.63 15.51
N GLY A 76 -6.18 -0.27 14.24
CA GLY A 76 -7.24 -0.76 13.39
C GLY A 76 -6.95 -2.14 12.85
N GLU A 77 -8.00 -2.96 12.75
CA GLU A 77 -7.95 -4.25 12.04
C GLU A 77 -7.58 -4.05 10.56
N TRP A 78 -8.09 -2.96 9.98
CA TRP A 78 -7.86 -2.58 8.59
C TRP A 78 -6.81 -1.47 8.51
N LEU A 79 -5.95 -1.56 7.52
CA LEU A 79 -4.90 -0.60 7.24
C LEU A 79 -5.16 0.05 5.88
N GLY A 80 -5.41 1.36 5.89
CA GLY A 80 -5.35 2.20 4.69
C GLY A 80 -3.94 2.74 4.52
N ILE A 81 -3.43 2.77 3.29
CA ILE A 81 -2.18 3.45 2.94
C ILE A 81 -2.53 4.49 1.87
N ILE A 82 -2.02 5.71 2.04
CA ILE A 82 -2.21 6.80 1.10
C ILE A 82 -1.01 7.75 1.10
N ASP A 83 -0.67 8.30 -0.07
CA ASP A 83 0.42 9.28 -0.22
C ASP A 83 0.02 10.65 0.35
N ALA A 84 0.99 11.37 0.93
CA ALA A 84 0.79 12.71 1.49
C ALA A 84 0.65 13.82 0.43
N ASP A 85 0.88 13.55 -0.86
CA ASP A 85 0.93 14.57 -1.92
C ASP A 85 -0.44 15.09 -2.39
N GLY A 86 -1.54 14.51 -1.88
CA GLY A 86 -2.91 14.91 -2.21
C GLY A 86 -3.37 14.56 -3.63
N THR A 87 -2.67 13.66 -4.32
CA THR A 87 -3.02 13.26 -5.70
C THR A 87 -4.12 12.20 -5.78
N TYR A 88 -4.41 11.52 -4.67
CA TYR A 88 -5.42 10.45 -4.61
C TYR A 88 -6.76 10.97 -4.11
N PRO A 89 -7.88 10.47 -4.64
CA PRO A 89 -9.20 10.78 -4.10
C PRO A 89 -9.42 9.99 -2.81
N GLU A 90 -9.27 10.65 -1.65
CA GLU A 90 -9.48 10.04 -0.34
C GLU A 90 -10.90 9.47 -0.18
N ALA A 91 -11.88 10.03 -0.92
CA ALA A 91 -13.26 9.58 -0.99
C ALA A 91 -13.43 8.12 -1.49
N ALA A 92 -12.39 7.52 -2.08
CA ALA A 92 -12.41 6.10 -2.47
C ALA A 92 -12.12 5.15 -1.30
N LEU A 93 -11.62 5.63 -0.14
CA LEU A 93 -11.28 4.79 1.02
C LEU A 93 -12.45 3.91 1.50
N PRO A 94 -13.70 4.40 1.65
CA PRO A 94 -14.82 3.58 2.06
C PRO A 94 -15.10 2.42 1.09
N GLY A 95 -15.02 2.66 -0.22
CA GLY A 95 -15.21 1.64 -1.24
C GLY A 95 -14.17 0.53 -1.15
N LEU A 96 -12.90 0.90 -0.94
CA LEU A 96 -11.81 -0.05 -0.76
C LEU A 96 -11.93 -0.84 0.56
N LEU A 97 -12.36 -0.18 1.63
CA LEU A 97 -12.64 -0.81 2.92
C LEU A 97 -13.77 -1.85 2.80
N ASN A 98 -14.85 -1.51 2.08
CA ASN A 98 -15.95 -2.44 1.84
C ASN A 98 -15.50 -3.66 1.03
N ALA A 99 -14.64 -3.48 0.03
CA ALA A 99 -14.11 -4.60 -0.75
C ALA A 99 -13.31 -5.60 0.11
N VAL A 100 -12.48 -5.12 1.04
CA VAL A 100 -11.72 -6.03 1.92
C VAL A 100 -12.58 -6.68 2.99
N ARG A 101 -13.61 -5.98 3.49
CA ARG A 101 -14.63 -6.58 4.36
C ARG A 101 -15.46 -7.66 3.64
N ALA A 102 -15.69 -7.49 2.34
CA ALA A 102 -16.39 -8.45 1.49
C ALA A 102 -15.53 -9.66 1.08
N GLY A 103 -14.28 -9.75 1.55
CA GLY A 103 -13.42 -10.93 1.36
C GLY A 103 -12.18 -10.69 0.51
N ALA A 104 -11.99 -9.49 -0.07
CA ALA A 104 -10.71 -9.17 -0.70
C ALA A 104 -9.58 -9.12 0.34
N ARG A 105 -8.42 -9.66 0.01
CA ARG A 105 -7.22 -9.58 0.84
C ARG A 105 -6.60 -8.20 0.79
N GLN A 106 -6.71 -7.56 -0.37
CA GLN A 106 -6.27 -6.20 -0.60
C GLN A 106 -7.18 -5.55 -1.65
N ALA A 107 -7.58 -4.31 -1.39
CA ALA A 107 -8.24 -3.46 -2.36
C ALA A 107 -7.32 -2.30 -2.74
N ILE A 108 -7.22 -1.98 -4.02
CA ILE A 108 -6.31 -0.95 -4.56
C ILE A 108 -7.11 0.01 -5.45
N GLY A 109 -6.91 1.31 -5.26
CA GLY A 109 -7.43 2.32 -6.20
C GLY A 109 -6.62 2.30 -7.50
N ALA A 110 -7.24 1.90 -8.62
CA ALA A 110 -6.60 1.85 -9.93
C ALA A 110 -6.79 3.16 -10.70
N ARG A 111 -5.68 3.73 -11.18
CA ARG A 111 -5.72 4.92 -12.04
C ARG A 111 -6.29 4.56 -13.42
N PRO A 112 -7.16 5.40 -14.03
CA PRO A 112 -7.58 5.21 -15.40
C PRO A 112 -6.38 5.23 -16.35
N ARG A 113 -6.41 4.34 -17.36
CA ARG A 113 -5.31 4.16 -18.32
C ARG A 113 -5.02 5.47 -19.07
N SER A 114 -3.87 6.08 -18.82
CA SER A 114 -3.39 7.20 -19.65
C SER A 114 -2.65 6.66 -20.88
N GLY A 115 -3.36 6.49 -22.01
CA GLY A 115 -2.82 6.49 -23.39
C GLY A 115 -1.75 5.45 -23.80
N PRO A 116 -1.48 5.28 -25.11
CA PRO A 116 -0.49 4.33 -25.62
C PRO A 116 0.93 4.89 -25.40
N GLY A 117 1.73 4.16 -24.61
CA GLY A 117 3.12 4.50 -24.30
C GLY A 117 3.74 3.41 -23.43
N GLU A 118 4.14 2.29 -24.06
CA GLU A 118 4.70 1.14 -23.36
C GLU A 118 6.18 1.37 -23.00
N SER A 119 6.45 1.69 -21.74
CA SER A 119 7.80 1.60 -21.19
C SER A 119 8.15 0.12 -20.96
N PHE A 120 9.32 -0.32 -21.45
CA PHE A 120 9.89 -1.67 -21.28
C PHE A 120 9.84 -2.19 -19.82
N ALA A 121 9.96 -1.28 -18.85
CA ALA A 121 9.78 -1.51 -17.43
C ALA A 121 8.40 -2.08 -17.03
N ARG A 122 7.33 -1.57 -17.65
CA ARG A 122 5.97 -2.07 -17.44
C ARG A 122 5.82 -3.48 -17.99
N SER A 123 6.52 -3.82 -19.07
CA SER A 123 6.48 -5.16 -19.67
C SER A 123 7.15 -6.21 -18.78
N ALA A 124 8.25 -5.87 -18.09
CA ALA A 124 8.91 -6.75 -17.12
C ALA A 124 8.06 -6.96 -15.84
N VAL A 125 7.46 -5.90 -15.30
CA VAL A 125 6.52 -6.01 -14.17
C VAL A 125 5.29 -6.85 -14.58
N LYS A 126 4.71 -6.60 -15.77
CA LYS A 126 3.63 -7.44 -16.32
C LYS A 126 4.04 -8.90 -16.52
N ALA A 127 5.28 -9.19 -16.88
CA ALA A 127 5.77 -10.58 -17.04
C ALA A 127 5.89 -11.28 -15.69
N LEU A 128 6.49 -10.62 -14.68
CA LEU A 128 6.57 -11.13 -13.30
C LEU A 128 5.17 -11.34 -12.72
N PHE A 129 4.27 -10.40 -13.02
CA PHE A 129 2.87 -10.45 -12.64
C PHE A 129 2.12 -11.61 -13.30
N ARG A 130 2.25 -11.77 -14.61
CA ARG A 130 1.67 -12.90 -15.36
C ARG A 130 2.18 -14.25 -14.84
N CYS A 131 3.45 -14.35 -14.44
CA CYS A 131 3.97 -15.54 -13.79
C CYS A 131 3.36 -15.79 -12.40
N ALA A 132 3.17 -14.75 -11.58
CA ALA A 132 2.52 -14.87 -10.28
C ALA A 132 1.03 -15.29 -10.41
N VAL A 133 0.32 -14.67 -11.35
CA VAL A 133 -1.08 -14.98 -11.71
C VAL A 133 -1.22 -16.40 -12.25
N ARG A 134 -0.28 -16.86 -13.08
CA ARG A 134 -0.25 -18.22 -13.64
C ARG A 134 -0.02 -19.32 -12.58
N TRP A 135 0.45 -18.97 -11.39
CA TRP A 135 0.60 -19.90 -10.26
C TRP A 135 -0.48 -19.78 -9.17
N GLY A 136 -1.27 -18.70 -9.16
CA GLY A 136 -2.17 -18.36 -8.05
C GLY A 136 -3.65 -18.16 -8.39
N GLY A 137 -4.02 -18.03 -9.67
CA GLY A 137 -5.41 -17.77 -10.07
C GLY A 137 -5.51 -16.50 -10.91
N GLY A 138 -6.31 -16.57 -11.98
CA GLY A 138 -6.44 -15.53 -13.00
C GLY A 138 -6.78 -14.16 -12.42
N PHE A 139 -6.02 -13.14 -12.81
CA PHE A 139 -6.20 -11.78 -12.32
C PHE A 139 -5.68 -10.76 -13.32
N GLU A 140 -6.46 -9.70 -13.55
CA GLU A 140 -6.09 -8.57 -14.41
C GLU A 140 -5.75 -7.34 -13.55
N ALA A 141 -4.49 -6.90 -13.61
CA ALA A 141 -4.03 -5.71 -12.90
C ALA A 141 -3.75 -4.55 -13.87
N PRO A 142 -4.56 -3.48 -13.86
CA PRO A 142 -4.28 -2.30 -14.66
C PRO A 142 -3.12 -1.45 -14.12
N ASP A 143 -2.87 -1.42 -12.80
CA ASP A 143 -1.77 -0.64 -12.19
C ASP A 143 -1.42 -1.12 -10.76
N LEU A 144 -0.17 -1.54 -10.54
CA LEU A 144 0.31 -2.07 -9.24
C LEU A 144 0.92 -1.00 -8.33
N ASN A 145 1.25 0.17 -8.87
CA ASN A 145 2.03 1.20 -8.16
C ASN A 145 1.16 2.33 -7.60
N SER A 146 -0.14 2.10 -7.43
CA SER A 146 -1.02 3.06 -6.77
C SER A 146 -0.72 3.17 -5.28
N GLY A 147 -0.58 4.39 -4.77
CA GLY A 147 -0.38 4.70 -3.36
C GLY A 147 -1.62 4.41 -2.50
N LEU A 148 -2.82 4.45 -3.10
CA LEU A 148 -4.08 4.23 -2.39
C LEU A 148 -4.49 2.75 -2.33
N ARG A 149 -4.51 2.19 -1.12
CA ARG A 149 -4.85 0.78 -0.89
C ARG A 149 -5.37 0.53 0.51
N VAL A 150 -6.15 -0.54 0.67
CA VAL A 150 -6.63 -1.05 1.96
C VAL A 150 -6.37 -2.56 2.04
N LEU A 151 -5.95 -3.05 3.21
CA LEU A 151 -5.74 -4.46 3.52
C LEU A 151 -5.90 -4.70 5.03
N ARG A 152 -5.78 -5.94 5.53
CA ARG A 152 -5.69 -6.16 6.97
C ARG A 152 -4.31 -5.76 7.49
N THR A 153 -4.27 -5.13 8.65
CA THR A 153 -3.03 -4.72 9.33
C THR A 153 -2.11 -5.93 9.58
N ALA A 154 -2.69 -7.05 10.02
CA ALA A 154 -1.97 -8.30 10.26
C ALA A 154 -1.25 -8.84 9.02
N ASP A 155 -1.83 -8.66 7.83
CA ASP A 155 -1.25 -9.16 6.58
C ASP A 155 0.03 -8.40 6.24
N LEU A 156 0.02 -7.07 6.39
CA LEU A 156 1.22 -6.26 6.20
C LEU A 156 2.29 -6.63 7.23
N LEU A 157 1.91 -6.74 8.51
CA LEU A 157 2.84 -7.04 9.60
C LEU A 157 3.50 -8.41 9.43
N SER A 158 2.73 -9.43 9.02
CA SER A 158 3.27 -10.77 8.75
C SER A 158 4.36 -10.72 7.68
N LEU A 159 4.15 -9.94 6.60
CA LEU A 159 5.10 -9.81 5.51
C LEU A 159 6.21 -8.78 5.76
N ALA A 160 6.07 -7.92 6.77
CA ALA A 160 6.97 -6.79 7.03
C ALA A 160 8.47 -7.15 7.09
N PRO A 161 8.91 -8.31 7.62
CA PRO A 161 10.32 -8.71 7.60
C PRO A 161 10.88 -8.96 6.19
N LEU A 162 10.01 -9.29 5.23
CA LEU A 162 10.38 -9.58 3.84
C LEU A 162 10.24 -8.35 2.94
N LEU A 163 9.36 -7.41 3.31
CA LEU A 163 9.07 -6.23 2.50
C LEU A 163 10.24 -5.23 2.52
N PRO A 164 10.62 -4.66 1.35
CA PRO A 164 11.69 -3.67 1.27
C PRO A 164 11.29 -2.36 1.96
N ASP A 165 12.29 -1.58 2.40
CA ASP A 165 12.08 -0.31 3.15
C ASP A 165 11.75 0.90 2.25
N ARG A 166 11.72 0.75 0.93
CA ARG A 166 11.52 1.86 -0.02
C ARG A 166 10.31 1.62 -0.93
N PHE A 167 10.20 2.38 -2.02
CA PHE A 167 9.06 2.40 -2.93
C PHE A 167 8.59 1.03 -3.44
N SER A 168 9.46 0.02 -3.51
CA SER A 168 9.07 -1.33 -3.93
C SER A 168 8.19 -2.05 -2.91
N LEU A 169 7.98 -1.53 -1.69
CA LEU A 169 7.20 -2.20 -0.64
C LEU A 169 5.81 -2.57 -1.12
N THR A 170 5.12 -1.61 -1.72
CA THR A 170 3.73 -1.74 -2.16
C THR A 170 3.58 -2.77 -3.27
N THR A 171 4.47 -2.76 -4.26
CA THR A 171 4.46 -3.75 -5.33
C THR A 171 4.79 -5.15 -4.81
N THR A 172 5.80 -5.27 -3.94
CA THR A 172 6.19 -6.56 -3.35
C THR A 172 5.07 -7.14 -2.48
N LEU A 173 4.39 -6.32 -1.69
CA LEU A 173 3.25 -6.71 -0.88
C LEU A 173 2.13 -7.29 -1.75
N THR A 174 1.71 -6.55 -2.79
CA THR A 174 0.65 -7.02 -3.70
C THR A 174 1.04 -8.32 -4.40
N LEU A 175 2.28 -8.44 -4.86
CA LEU A 175 2.78 -9.66 -5.50
C LEU A 175 2.81 -10.86 -4.53
N ALA A 176 3.22 -10.65 -3.28
CA ALA A 176 3.26 -11.71 -2.28
C ALA A 176 1.86 -12.23 -1.94
N LEU A 177 0.89 -11.33 -1.78
CA LEU A 177 -0.51 -11.70 -1.53
C LEU A 177 -1.13 -12.41 -2.75
N ALA A 178 -0.95 -11.86 -3.95
CA ALA A 178 -1.46 -12.48 -5.18
C ALA A 178 -0.85 -13.87 -5.43
N ALA A 179 0.45 -14.04 -5.18
CA ALA A 179 1.11 -15.34 -5.35
C ALA A 179 0.69 -16.39 -4.30
N ALA A 180 0.04 -15.98 -3.22
CA ALA A 180 -0.59 -16.88 -2.25
C ALA A 180 -2.01 -17.34 -2.68
N GLY A 181 -2.51 -16.85 -3.82
CA GLY A 181 -3.87 -17.11 -4.31
C GLY A 181 -4.94 -16.25 -3.63
N ASP A 182 -4.53 -15.23 -2.88
CA ASP A 182 -5.47 -14.37 -2.16
C ASP A 182 -6.14 -13.37 -3.13
N PRO A 183 -7.46 -13.10 -2.99
CA PRO A 183 -8.18 -12.22 -3.90
C PRO A 183 -7.74 -10.75 -3.73
N ILE A 184 -7.36 -10.12 -4.84
CA ILE A 184 -7.03 -8.69 -4.89
C ILE A 184 -8.12 -8.00 -5.70
N VAL A 185 -8.57 -6.81 -5.29
CA VAL A 185 -9.60 -6.04 -6.01
C VAL A 185 -9.04 -4.69 -6.43
N PHE A 186 -9.33 -4.27 -7.66
CA PHE A 186 -9.04 -2.93 -8.16
C PHE A 186 -10.34 -2.15 -8.33
N GLN A 187 -10.41 -0.96 -7.73
CA GLN A 187 -11.50 -0.02 -7.95
C GLN A 187 -10.98 1.16 -8.77
N PRO A 188 -11.60 1.51 -9.91
CA PRO A 188 -11.23 2.72 -10.65
C PRO A 188 -11.34 3.96 -9.77
N ILE A 189 -10.34 4.85 -9.83
CA ILE A 189 -10.31 6.10 -9.08
C ILE A 189 -9.96 7.29 -9.98
N ASP A 190 -10.60 8.43 -9.76
CA ASP A 190 -10.25 9.68 -10.44
C ASP A 190 -8.94 10.23 -9.88
N TYR A 191 -7.85 10.06 -10.62
CA TYR A 191 -6.51 10.46 -10.19
C TYR A 191 -6.17 11.87 -10.68
N HIS A 192 -5.81 12.78 -9.77
CA HIS A 192 -5.39 14.14 -10.15
C HIS A 192 -3.92 14.15 -10.60
N ALA A 193 -3.61 14.86 -11.68
CA ALA A 193 -2.28 14.87 -12.28
C ALA A 193 -1.20 15.42 -11.34
N ARG A 194 -0.12 14.66 -11.15
CA ARG A 194 1.04 15.02 -10.32
C ARG A 194 1.98 15.98 -11.06
N GLN A 195 2.46 17.05 -10.39
CA GLN A 195 3.60 17.85 -10.86
C GLN A 195 4.90 17.31 -10.22
N GLY A 196 5.70 16.55 -10.97
CA GLY A 196 7.03 16.09 -10.53
C GLY A 196 7.57 14.86 -11.28
N ARG A 197 8.88 14.80 -11.52
CA ARG A 197 9.56 13.68 -12.23
C ARG A 197 9.96 12.56 -11.27
N SER A 198 9.59 11.31 -11.59
CA SER A 198 9.92 10.11 -10.81
C SER A 198 11.39 9.69 -10.92
N LYS A 199 12.07 9.41 -9.79
CA LYS A 199 13.45 8.88 -9.73
C LYS A 199 13.48 7.34 -9.63
N TRP A 200 13.03 6.62 -10.67
CA TRP A 200 13.00 5.15 -10.69
C TRP A 200 14.16 4.54 -11.52
N ARG A 201 14.80 3.46 -11.03
CA ARG A 201 15.95 2.78 -11.68
C ARG A 201 15.59 1.33 -12.10
N PRO A 202 15.34 1.07 -13.40
CA PRO A 202 14.58 -0.11 -13.86
C PRO A 202 15.17 -1.49 -13.57
N VAL A 203 16.47 -1.68 -13.72
CA VAL A 203 17.06 -3.02 -13.82
C VAL A 203 17.39 -3.60 -12.43
N ARG A 204 17.87 -2.77 -11.51
CA ARG A 204 18.31 -3.20 -10.17
C ARG A 204 17.13 -3.52 -9.25
N ASP A 205 16.04 -2.77 -9.37
CA ASP A 205 14.87 -2.93 -8.51
C ASP A 205 14.04 -4.15 -8.93
N THR A 206 14.03 -4.50 -10.23
CA THR A 206 13.35 -5.69 -10.78
C THR A 206 13.93 -7.01 -10.25
N TRP A 207 15.26 -7.15 -10.17
CA TRP A 207 15.89 -8.39 -9.68
C TRP A 207 15.70 -8.60 -8.16
N ARG A 208 15.71 -7.51 -7.39
CA ARG A 208 15.42 -7.56 -5.93
C ARG A 208 13.96 -7.97 -5.67
N MET A 209 13.03 -7.45 -6.46
CA MET A 209 11.61 -7.82 -6.36
C MET A 209 11.39 -9.32 -6.62
N GLY A 210 12.04 -9.90 -7.64
CA GLY A 210 11.92 -11.34 -7.93
C GLY A 210 12.35 -12.25 -6.77
N ARG A 211 13.47 -11.95 -6.10
CA ARG A 211 13.93 -12.72 -4.93
C ARG A 211 13.00 -12.57 -3.72
N THR A 212 12.45 -11.38 -3.49
CA THR A 212 11.53 -11.15 -2.38
C THR A 212 10.20 -11.86 -2.58
N VAL A 213 9.68 -11.90 -3.80
CA VAL A 213 8.46 -12.64 -4.14
C VAL A 213 8.66 -14.15 -3.88
N ALA A 214 9.76 -14.73 -4.36
CA ALA A 214 10.07 -16.14 -4.12
C ALA A 214 10.17 -16.50 -2.62
N ARG A 215 10.77 -15.60 -1.82
CA ARG A 215 10.86 -15.78 -0.35
C ARG A 215 9.52 -15.59 0.36
N GLY A 216 8.70 -14.62 -0.08
CA GLY A 216 7.35 -14.39 0.43
C GLY A 216 6.42 -15.58 0.23
N ILE A 217 6.49 -16.21 -0.94
CA ILE A 217 5.72 -17.44 -1.23
C ILE A 217 6.10 -18.58 -0.29
N GLY A 218 7.40 -18.82 -0.08
CA GLY A 218 7.87 -19.85 0.84
C GLY A 218 7.45 -19.59 2.29
N TRP A 219 7.51 -18.33 2.73
CA TRP A 219 7.16 -17.93 4.09
C TRP A 219 5.66 -18.00 4.37
N LEU A 220 4.81 -17.52 3.44
CA LEU A 220 3.35 -17.62 3.56
C LEU A 220 2.85 -19.07 3.49
N ARG A 221 3.54 -19.95 2.75
CA ARG A 221 3.23 -21.39 2.69
C ARG A 221 3.73 -22.14 3.93
N ALA A 222 4.89 -21.79 4.48
CA ALA A 222 5.44 -22.41 5.68
C ALA A 222 4.68 -22.02 6.97
N GLY A 223 4.11 -20.82 7.03
CA GLY A 223 3.24 -20.38 8.12
C GLY A 223 1.79 -20.92 8.04
N ARG A 224 1.42 -21.62 6.96
CA ARG A 224 0.12 -22.28 6.75
C ARG A 224 0.27 -23.82 6.76
N ALA A 225 1.08 -24.37 7.67
CA ALA A 225 0.99 -25.80 7.94
C ALA A 225 -0.45 -26.12 8.44
N PRO A 226 -1.10 -27.17 7.90
CA PRO A 226 -2.50 -27.46 8.20
C PRO A 226 -2.69 -27.90 9.65
N GLU A 227 -3.80 -27.51 10.28
CA GLU A 227 -4.31 -28.18 11.48
C GLU A 227 -4.30 -29.71 11.26
N PRO A 228 -3.92 -30.51 12.28
CA PRO A 228 -3.96 -31.95 12.16
C PRO A 228 -5.39 -32.37 11.83
N ARG A 229 -5.54 -33.17 10.76
CA ARG A 229 -6.81 -33.84 10.44
C ARG A 229 -7.28 -34.52 11.71
N GLY A 230 -8.46 -34.14 12.19
CA GLY A 230 -9.12 -34.79 13.31
C GLY A 230 -9.14 -36.30 13.08
N THR A 231 -8.65 -37.02 14.08
CA THR A 231 -8.81 -38.45 14.23
C THR A 231 -10.29 -38.76 14.34
N GLY A 232 -10.83 -39.42 13.30
CA GLY A 232 -12.01 -40.25 13.39
C GLY A 232 -11.58 -41.71 13.38
#